data_AF-A0A8T4X365-F1
#
_entry.id   AF-A0A8T4X365-F1
#
_cell.length_a   1.000
_cell.length_b   1.000
_cell.length_c   1.000
_cell.angle_alpha   90.00
_cell.angle_beta   90.00
_cell.angle_gamma   90.00
#
_symmetry.space_group_name_H-M   'P 1'
#
loop_
_entity.id
_entity.type
_entity.pdbx_description
1 polymer ?
#
loop_
_entity_poly.entity_id
_entity_poly.type
_entity_poly.pdbx_seq_one_letter_code
_entity_poly.pdbx_strand_id
1 'polypeptide(L)'
;MNFFKRFFGKENINKIKIDYQPMDLNKEEIELTIWDYQMTFLAGLHNMQKKSLKSLVDWYEQFAINSDNEIEYFINNGLIRISEDYEVANKIMTLVELKKELNELSLSLKGNKPELIARLISSNDNNFISKIKENIYYIITPLGWDMINESKINTNKKIKRIEKYIEELFVEGLIEKALQIIIKVLSNCPYKGGGIGVDYTKGFDENQSGIVNNILQSTYLKNNINLNEEENNKLRAIIVTHYLLSLKSIHSSSIEEKIIEFKENFRCSIIIDKLLQDITEPEDINYTEIYKDCARIFYNSAVHEAVNNYNLSTYLKDPVYNDYSIINIFPGNTSCNLCKGIITKYDKSNPSSIPKLPKYPGCLCWYSPE
;
A
#
# COMPACT_ATOMS: atom_id res chain seq x y z
N MET A 1 9.32 24.83 23.16
CA MET A 1 8.65 26.13 22.86
C MET A 1 9.45 27.09 21.96
N ASN A 2 10.66 26.74 21.47
CA ASN A 2 11.51 27.63 20.65
C ASN A 2 11.78 27.17 19.19
N PHE A 3 11.21 26.05 18.73
CA PHE A 3 11.41 25.56 17.34
C PHE A 3 10.41 26.18 16.34
N PHE A 4 9.16 26.42 16.76
CA PHE A 4 8.07 26.88 15.87
C PHE A 4 8.12 28.35 15.44
N LYS A 5 8.83 29.23 16.17
CA LYS A 5 8.83 30.68 15.87
C LYS A 5 9.78 31.10 14.74
N ARG A 6 10.59 30.19 14.20
CA ARG A 6 11.64 30.54 13.22
C ARG A 6 11.22 30.36 11.76
N PHE A 7 10.13 29.62 11.47
CA PHE A 7 9.71 29.33 10.09
C PHE A 7 8.33 29.85 9.70
N PHE A 8 7.43 30.12 10.65
CA PHE A 8 6.08 30.56 10.35
C PHE A 8 5.81 31.89 11.04
N GLY A 9 6.04 32.97 10.28
CA GLY A 9 5.59 34.30 10.64
C GLY A 9 4.09 34.30 10.90
N LYS A 10 3.69 35.03 11.94
CA LYS A 10 2.28 35.27 12.26
C LYS A 10 1.66 36.09 11.13
N GLU A 11 0.54 35.66 10.56
CA GLU A 11 -0.51 36.59 10.13
C GLU A 11 -1.89 35.92 9.90
N ASN A 12 -2.86 36.41 10.69
CA ASN A 12 -4.27 36.64 10.42
C ASN A 12 -5.08 35.64 9.57
N ILE A 13 -5.88 34.85 10.29
CA ILE A 13 -7.06 34.17 9.77
C ILE A 13 -8.18 35.21 9.60
N ASN A 14 -8.45 35.61 8.35
CA ASN A 14 -9.73 36.19 7.97
C ASN A 14 -10.23 35.52 6.69
N LYS A 15 -11.55 35.27 6.68
CA LYS A 15 -12.33 34.52 5.67
C LYS A 15 -11.89 34.81 4.23
N ILE A 16 -11.47 33.76 3.51
CA ILE A 16 -11.22 33.79 2.06
C ILE A 16 -12.28 32.92 1.37
N LYS A 17 -13.09 33.55 0.51
CA LYS A 17 -13.85 32.87 -0.55
C LYS A 17 -12.83 32.19 -1.47
N ILE A 18 -12.98 30.89 -1.70
CA ILE A 18 -12.08 30.12 -2.58
C ILE A 18 -12.50 30.40 -4.03
N ASP A 19 -11.84 31.36 -4.67
CA ASP A 19 -11.74 31.40 -6.13
C ASP A 19 -10.76 30.30 -6.57
N TYR A 20 -11.23 29.37 -7.40
CA TYR A 20 -10.45 28.22 -7.87
C TYR A 20 -9.46 28.66 -8.95
N GLN A 21 -8.15 28.58 -8.67
CA GLN A 21 -7.10 28.61 -9.69
C GLN A 21 -6.47 27.21 -9.80
N PRO A 22 -6.12 26.74 -11.01
CA PRO A 22 -5.43 25.46 -11.20
C PRO A 22 -4.12 25.46 -10.40
N MET A 23 -3.91 24.40 -9.60
CA MET A 23 -2.73 24.29 -8.72
C MET A 23 -1.48 24.03 -9.56
N ASP A 24 -0.63 25.04 -9.68
CA ASP A 24 0.75 24.86 -10.14
C ASP A 24 1.55 24.25 -8.97
N LEU A 25 1.60 22.91 -8.90
CA LEU A 25 2.44 22.22 -7.91
C LEU A 25 3.92 22.50 -8.23
N ASN A 26 4.54 23.40 -7.47
CA ASN A 26 5.96 23.66 -7.56
C ASN A 26 6.77 22.38 -7.24
N LYS A 27 7.99 22.26 -7.78
CA LYS A 27 8.88 21.08 -7.63
C LYS A 27 9.01 20.57 -6.18
N GLU A 28 8.95 21.47 -5.20
CA GLU A 28 9.05 21.21 -3.75
C GLU A 28 7.82 20.44 -3.17
N GLU A 29 6.64 20.60 -3.77
CA GLU A 29 5.42 19.92 -3.31
C GLU A 29 5.31 18.47 -3.83
N ILE A 30 6.17 18.05 -4.76
CA ILE A 30 6.17 16.70 -5.33
C ILE A 30 7.27 15.81 -4.70
N GLU A 31 8.34 16.39 -4.16
CA GLU A 31 9.46 15.63 -3.56
C GLU A 31 9.22 15.34 -2.08
N LEU A 32 9.39 14.08 -1.65
CA LEU A 32 9.44 13.80 -0.22
C LEU A 32 10.62 14.55 0.41
N THR A 33 10.40 15.07 1.60
CA THR A 33 11.40 15.85 2.32
C THR A 33 12.41 14.92 2.99
N ILE A 34 13.61 15.43 3.31
CA ILE A 34 14.60 14.74 4.16
C ILE A 34 13.93 14.17 5.43
N TRP A 35 12.96 14.91 5.97
CA TRP A 35 12.17 14.50 7.11
C TRP A 35 11.36 13.21 6.87
N ASP A 36 10.72 13.06 5.71
CA ASP A 36 9.95 11.86 5.38
C ASP A 36 10.85 10.61 5.31
N TYR A 37 12.07 10.77 4.79
CA TYR A 37 13.09 9.71 4.78
C TYR A 37 13.56 9.36 6.19
N GLN A 38 13.88 10.37 6.99
CA GLN A 38 14.29 10.21 8.40
C GLN A 38 13.22 9.46 9.21
N MET A 39 11.95 9.84 9.08
CA MET A 39 10.87 9.21 9.82
C MET A 39 10.57 7.78 9.34
N THR A 40 10.76 7.50 8.05
CA THR A 40 10.64 6.12 7.56
C THR A 40 11.80 5.25 8.01
N PHE A 41 13.02 5.79 7.99
CA PHE A 41 14.20 5.12 8.53
C PHE A 41 14.00 4.81 10.02
N LEU A 42 13.56 5.80 10.81
CA LEU A 42 13.18 5.64 12.21
C LEU A 42 12.16 4.51 12.40
N ALA A 43 11.08 4.50 11.61
CA ALA A 43 10.06 3.44 11.66
C ALA A 43 10.63 2.05 11.30
N GLY A 44 11.53 2.00 10.31
CA GLY A 44 12.20 0.77 9.88
C GLY A 44 13.16 0.19 10.92
N LEU A 45 13.75 1.02 11.78
CA LEU A 45 14.59 0.56 12.88
C LEU A 45 13.81 -0.25 13.92
N HIS A 46 12.48 -0.08 14.00
CA HIS A 46 11.67 -0.76 14.99
C HIS A 46 11.83 -2.27 14.92
N ASN A 47 12.28 -2.85 16.03
CA ASN A 47 12.40 -4.28 16.20
C ASN A 47 13.38 -5.00 15.27
N MET A 48 14.15 -4.30 14.44
CA MET A 48 15.21 -4.89 13.63
C MET A 48 16.48 -5.12 14.45
N GLN A 49 17.13 -6.25 14.23
CA GLN A 49 18.43 -6.55 14.80
C GLN A 49 19.50 -5.75 14.03
N LYS A 50 20.48 -5.17 14.73
CA LYS A 50 21.54 -4.35 14.10
C LYS A 50 22.23 -5.04 12.91
N LYS A 51 22.51 -6.34 13.00
CA LYS A 51 23.16 -7.13 11.93
C LYS A 51 22.29 -7.28 10.67
N SER A 52 20.97 -7.12 10.80
CA SER A 52 20.00 -7.23 9.70
C SER A 52 19.65 -5.89 9.06
N LEU A 53 20.24 -4.78 9.55
CA LEU A 53 19.93 -3.43 9.06
C LEU A 53 20.55 -3.08 7.70
N LYS A 54 21.44 -3.92 7.16
CA LYS A 54 22.21 -3.59 5.96
C LYS A 54 21.33 -3.07 4.81
N SER A 55 20.23 -3.76 4.49
CA SER A 55 19.34 -3.33 3.40
C SER A 55 18.62 -2.01 3.68
N LEU A 56 18.27 -1.74 4.94
CA LEU A 56 17.65 -0.48 5.35
C LEU A 56 18.66 0.68 5.33
N VAL A 57 19.90 0.42 5.76
CA VAL A 57 21.02 1.37 5.70
C VAL A 57 21.40 1.67 4.26
N ASP A 58 21.62 0.64 3.43
CA ASP A 58 21.94 0.79 2.01
C ASP A 58 20.85 1.58 1.26
N TRP A 59 19.58 1.44 1.67
CA TRP A 59 18.48 2.26 1.16
C TRP A 59 18.56 3.71 1.64
N TYR A 60 18.79 3.94 2.93
CA TYR A 60 18.80 5.27 3.53
C TYR A 60 19.99 6.13 3.06
N GLU A 61 21.16 5.52 2.91
CA GLU A 61 22.38 6.23 2.50
C GLU A 61 22.38 6.65 1.03
N GLN A 62 21.47 6.13 0.20
CA GLN A 62 21.26 6.61 -1.19
C GLN A 62 20.85 8.09 -1.23
N PHE A 63 20.33 8.63 -0.12
CA PHE A 63 19.94 10.03 0.00
C PHE A 63 21.06 10.92 0.57
N ALA A 64 22.31 10.43 0.59
CA ALA A 64 23.48 11.11 1.13
C ALA A 64 23.39 11.46 2.63
N ILE A 65 22.61 10.69 3.39
CA ILE A 65 22.47 10.83 4.84
C ILE A 65 23.22 9.68 5.51
N ASN A 66 24.10 9.99 6.46
CA ASN A 66 24.85 8.97 7.21
C ASN A 66 23.93 8.30 8.25
N SER A 67 23.73 6.98 8.15
CA SER A 67 22.78 6.28 9.01
C SER A 67 23.22 6.19 10.48
N ASP A 68 24.52 6.12 10.74
CA ASP A 68 25.04 6.03 12.11
C ASP A 68 24.82 7.33 12.89
N ASN A 69 25.09 8.47 12.25
CA ASN A 69 24.81 9.80 12.80
C ASN A 69 23.30 9.99 13.07
N GLU A 70 22.45 9.46 12.19
CA GLU A 70 20.99 9.55 12.36
C GLU A 70 20.49 8.68 13.52
N ILE A 71 21.01 7.46 13.66
CA ILE A 71 20.71 6.58 14.80
C ILE A 71 21.15 7.25 16.11
N GLU A 72 22.35 7.83 16.14
CA GLU A 72 22.84 8.56 17.31
C GLU A 72 21.94 9.77 17.62
N TYR A 73 21.53 10.52 16.61
CA TYR A 73 20.57 11.61 16.75
C TYR A 73 19.23 11.12 17.34
N PHE A 74 18.67 10.01 16.86
CA PHE A 74 17.43 9.44 17.39
C PHE A 74 17.55 8.97 18.84
N ILE A 75 18.70 8.40 19.23
CA ILE A 75 18.98 8.02 20.63
C ILE A 75 19.08 9.27 21.50
N ASN A 76 19.87 10.27 21.09
CA ASN A 76 20.11 11.49 21.86
C ASN A 76 18.84 12.34 22.05
N ASN A 77 17.89 12.26 21.11
CA ASN A 77 16.59 12.90 21.21
C ASN A 77 15.50 12.01 21.85
N GLY A 78 15.85 10.81 22.31
CA GLY A 78 14.92 9.91 22.99
C GLY A 78 13.81 9.35 22.09
N LEU A 79 14.03 9.30 20.77
CA LEU A 79 13.07 8.73 19.80
C LEU A 79 13.18 7.22 19.71
N ILE A 80 14.39 6.70 19.92
CA ILE A 80 14.67 5.28 20.08
C ILE A 80 15.52 5.05 21.32
N ARG A 81 15.45 3.82 21.83
CA ARG A 81 16.39 3.30 22.82
C ARG A 81 16.92 1.94 22.38
N ILE A 82 18.06 1.57 22.92
CA ILE A 82 18.57 0.21 22.80
C ILE A 82 17.68 -0.70 23.67
N SER A 83 17.34 -1.86 23.14
CA SER A 83 16.56 -2.88 23.86
C SER A 83 17.26 -3.32 25.15
N GLU A 84 16.48 -3.53 26.20
CA GLU A 84 16.98 -4.10 27.45
C GLU A 84 17.18 -5.61 27.31
N ASP A 85 18.02 -6.19 28.17
CA ASP A 85 18.36 -7.62 28.14
C ASP A 85 17.13 -8.55 28.12
N TYR A 86 16.10 -8.19 28.89
CA TYR A 86 14.83 -8.90 28.92
C TYR A 86 14.11 -8.91 27.54
N GLU A 87 14.09 -7.77 26.86
CA GLU A 87 13.42 -7.63 25.55
C GLU A 87 14.16 -8.40 24.46
N VAL A 88 15.50 -8.38 24.51
CA VAL A 88 16.36 -9.17 23.62
C VAL A 88 16.10 -10.66 23.84
N ALA A 89 16.17 -11.13 25.09
CA ALA A 89 15.94 -12.52 25.45
C ALA A 89 14.55 -13.00 25.02
N ASN A 90 13.53 -12.15 25.18
CA ASN A 90 12.17 -12.49 24.75
C ASN A 90 12.04 -12.64 23.23
N LYS A 91 12.84 -11.93 22.43
CA LYS A 91 12.85 -12.07 20.97
C LYS A 91 13.62 -13.28 20.48
N ILE A 92 14.84 -13.49 21.00
CA ILE A 92 15.78 -14.46 20.40
C ILE A 92 15.58 -15.89 20.94
N MET A 93 14.86 -16.05 22.06
CA MET A 93 14.68 -17.35 22.69
C MET A 93 13.24 -17.81 22.68
N THR A 94 13.05 -19.07 22.30
CA THR A 94 11.82 -19.81 22.45
C THR A 94 11.65 -20.33 23.89
N LEU A 95 10.42 -20.71 24.26
CA LEU A 95 10.16 -21.29 25.58
C LEU A 95 10.95 -22.60 25.81
N VAL A 96 11.17 -23.37 24.75
CA VAL A 96 11.91 -24.64 24.80
C VAL A 96 13.38 -24.38 25.10
N GLU A 97 14.00 -23.42 24.41
CA GLU A 97 15.40 -23.04 24.64
C GLU A 97 15.61 -22.48 26.05
N LEU A 98 14.70 -21.61 26.53
CA LEU A 98 14.78 -21.07 27.89
C LEU A 98 14.76 -22.16 28.96
N LYS A 99 13.91 -23.18 28.79
CA LYS A 99 13.87 -24.33 29.71
C LYS A 99 15.14 -25.17 29.63
N LYS A 100 15.75 -25.28 28.45
CA LYS A 100 17.01 -26.00 28.28
C LYS A 100 18.15 -25.30 29.03
N GLU A 101 18.34 -24.00 28.83
CA GLU A 101 19.36 -23.20 29.53
C GLU A 101 19.17 -23.26 31.07
N LEU A 102 17.91 -23.12 31.54
CA LEU A 102 17.62 -23.22 32.98
C LEU A 102 17.94 -24.60 33.55
N ASN A 103 17.71 -25.67 32.78
CA ASN A 103 18.01 -27.04 33.20
C ASN A 103 19.52 -27.26 33.31
N GLU A 104 20.30 -26.73 32.38
CA GLU A 104 21.77 -26.78 32.41
C GLU A 104 22.34 -26.05 33.64
N LEU A 105 21.70 -24.96 34.07
CA LEU A 105 22.04 -24.22 35.28
C LEU A 105 21.42 -24.80 36.57
N SER A 106 20.73 -25.95 36.49
CA SER A 106 20.01 -26.57 37.61
C SER A 106 18.99 -25.65 38.29
N LEU A 107 18.34 -24.78 37.52
CA LEU A 107 17.32 -23.83 37.97
C LEU A 107 15.90 -24.36 37.72
N SER A 108 14.93 -23.80 38.45
CA SER A 108 13.52 -24.17 38.29
C SER A 108 13.02 -23.93 36.86
N LEU A 109 12.31 -24.91 36.30
CA LEU A 109 11.71 -24.85 34.96
C LEU A 109 10.23 -24.41 34.96
N LYS A 110 9.67 -24.17 36.16
CA LYS A 110 8.28 -23.72 36.32
C LYS A 110 8.15 -22.24 35.98
N GLY A 111 7.04 -21.91 35.33
CA GLY A 111 6.65 -20.53 35.01
C GLY A 111 6.36 -20.27 33.54
N ASN A 112 5.86 -19.07 33.27
CA ASN A 112 5.67 -18.55 31.92
C ASN A 112 6.98 -17.98 31.34
N LYS A 113 6.99 -17.66 30.05
CA LYS A 113 8.20 -17.16 29.35
C LYS A 113 8.87 -15.96 30.06
N PRO A 114 8.13 -14.90 30.46
CA PRO A 114 8.68 -13.81 31.26
C PRO A 114 9.42 -14.25 32.52
N GLU A 115 8.81 -15.13 33.31
CA GLU A 115 9.38 -15.64 34.56
C GLU A 115 10.66 -16.46 34.32
N LEU A 116 10.71 -17.24 33.24
CA LEU A 116 11.91 -18.00 32.87
C LEU A 116 13.06 -17.08 32.44
N ILE A 117 12.77 -16.03 31.65
CA ILE A 117 13.78 -15.04 31.23
C ILE A 117 14.33 -14.29 32.44
N ALA A 118 13.46 -13.80 33.33
CA ALA A 118 13.90 -13.09 34.53
C ALA A 118 14.83 -13.96 35.39
N ARG A 119 14.57 -15.28 35.46
CA ARG A 119 15.41 -16.23 36.19
C ARG A 119 16.79 -16.41 35.57
N LEU A 120 16.90 -16.52 34.24
CA LEU A 120 18.18 -16.60 33.54
C LEU A 120 18.99 -15.30 33.61
N ILE A 121 18.33 -14.15 33.55
CA ILE A 121 19.02 -12.86 33.74
C ILE A 121 19.55 -12.77 35.18
N SER A 122 18.73 -13.17 36.17
CA SER A 122 19.11 -13.12 37.58
C SER A 122 20.22 -14.11 37.95
N SER A 123 20.41 -15.20 37.19
CA SER A 123 21.49 -16.14 37.44
C SER A 123 22.86 -15.62 37.00
N ASN A 124 22.93 -14.48 36.31
CA ASN A 124 24.17 -13.86 35.80
C ASN A 124 25.06 -14.84 35.02
N ASP A 125 24.45 -15.73 34.23
CA ASP A 125 25.21 -16.68 33.42
C ASP A 125 25.94 -15.95 32.28
N ASN A 126 27.26 -16.07 32.25
CA ASN A 126 28.09 -15.29 31.32
C ASN A 126 27.82 -15.63 29.85
N ASN A 127 27.50 -16.89 29.54
CA ASN A 127 27.25 -17.33 28.17
C ASN A 127 25.92 -16.75 27.66
N PHE A 128 24.88 -16.86 28.47
CA PHE A 128 23.57 -16.29 28.20
C PHE A 128 23.61 -14.76 28.07
N ILE A 129 24.30 -14.07 28.99
CA ILE A 129 24.47 -12.62 28.94
C ILE A 129 25.28 -12.20 27.71
N SER A 130 26.33 -12.94 27.32
CA SER A 130 27.08 -12.67 26.08
C SER A 130 26.18 -12.81 24.85
N LYS A 131 25.39 -13.88 24.78
CA LYS A 131 24.44 -14.12 23.69
C LYS A 131 23.41 -13.00 23.56
N ILE A 132 22.93 -12.45 24.68
CA ILE A 132 22.06 -11.27 24.68
C ILE A 132 22.80 -10.03 24.15
N LYS A 133 23.99 -9.73 24.66
CA LYS A 133 24.76 -8.53 24.30
C LYS A 133 25.19 -8.49 22.83
N GLU A 134 25.33 -9.66 22.19
CA GLU A 134 25.58 -9.75 20.75
C GLU A 134 24.38 -9.34 19.87
N ASN A 135 23.20 -9.18 20.48
CA ASN A 135 21.94 -8.87 19.81
C ASN A 135 21.40 -7.51 20.27
N ILE A 136 21.68 -6.47 19.48
CA ILE A 136 21.14 -5.13 19.73
C ILE A 136 19.90 -4.92 18.85
N TYR A 137 18.78 -4.59 19.47
CA TYR A 137 17.58 -4.10 18.80
C TYR A 137 17.33 -2.63 19.14
N TYR A 138 16.77 -1.91 18.18
CA TYR A 138 16.25 -0.56 18.43
C TYR A 138 14.75 -0.63 18.73
N ILE A 139 14.36 -0.02 19.84
CA ILE A 139 12.97 0.09 20.29
C ILE A 139 12.56 1.55 20.16
N ILE A 140 11.46 1.80 19.43
CA ILE A 140 10.90 3.14 19.25
C ILE A 140 10.17 3.52 20.54
N THR A 141 10.44 4.71 21.04
CA THR A 141 9.77 5.26 22.23
C THR A 141 8.39 5.83 21.87
N PRO A 142 7.51 6.12 22.85
CA PRO A 142 6.25 6.82 22.56
C PRO A 142 6.47 8.12 21.77
N LEU A 143 7.50 8.90 22.12
CA LEU A 143 7.86 10.13 21.42
C LEU A 143 8.25 9.86 19.95
N GLY A 144 9.04 8.81 19.71
CA GLY A 144 9.38 8.40 18.34
C GLY A 144 8.14 7.99 17.52
N TRP A 145 7.19 7.30 18.14
CA TRP A 145 5.91 6.94 17.50
C TRP A 145 5.05 8.16 17.18
N ASP A 146 4.97 9.13 18.10
CA ASP A 146 4.24 10.38 17.86
C ASP A 146 4.79 11.12 16.63
N MET A 147 6.13 11.21 16.52
CA MET A 147 6.78 11.85 15.37
C MET A 147 6.57 11.08 14.06
N ILE A 148 6.66 9.75 14.07
CA ILE A 148 6.33 8.92 12.91
C ILE A 148 4.88 9.15 12.48
N ASN A 149 3.95 9.19 13.43
CA ASN A 149 2.52 9.34 13.13
C ASN A 149 2.21 10.74 12.60
N GLU A 150 2.80 11.79 13.16
CA GLU A 150 2.70 13.15 12.62
C GLU A 150 3.23 13.23 11.19
N SER A 151 4.41 12.63 10.94
CA SER A 151 4.98 12.53 9.60
C SER A 151 4.02 11.83 8.65
N LYS A 152 3.49 10.65 9.03
CA LYS A 152 2.52 9.90 8.22
C LYS A 152 1.29 10.75 7.86
N ILE A 153 0.74 11.52 8.81
CA ILE A 153 -0.40 12.40 8.54
C ILE A 153 -0.04 13.45 7.48
N ASN A 154 1.13 14.07 7.59
CA ASN A 154 1.60 15.07 6.64
C ASN A 154 1.93 14.48 5.27
N THR A 155 2.64 13.35 5.22
CA THR A 155 2.93 12.59 4.00
C THR A 155 1.62 12.17 3.31
N ASN A 156 0.62 11.70 4.06
CA ASN A 156 -0.69 11.34 3.50
C ASN A 156 -1.42 12.55 2.89
N LYS A 157 -1.39 13.72 3.55
CA LYS A 157 -1.95 14.95 2.97
C LYS A 157 -1.25 15.34 1.67
N LYS A 158 0.08 15.17 1.62
CA LYS A 158 0.91 15.45 0.44
C LYS A 158 0.58 14.48 -0.70
N ILE A 159 0.52 13.18 -0.42
CA ILE A 159 0.13 12.14 -1.40
C ILE A 159 -1.26 12.43 -1.98
N LYS A 160 -2.25 12.77 -1.15
CA LYS A 160 -3.61 13.11 -1.64
C LYS A 160 -3.61 14.32 -2.59
N ARG A 161 -2.77 15.33 -2.36
CA ARG A 161 -2.63 16.48 -3.28
C ARG A 161 -2.00 16.07 -4.61
N ILE A 162 -0.97 15.24 -4.54
CA ILE A 162 -0.27 14.70 -5.71
C ILE A 162 -1.22 13.83 -6.54
N GLU A 163 -1.98 12.93 -5.90
CA GLU A 163 -3.01 12.10 -6.54
C GLU A 163 -4.01 12.97 -7.29
N LYS A 164 -4.55 14.01 -6.63
CA LYS A 164 -5.50 14.92 -7.26
C LYS A 164 -4.89 15.64 -8.48
N TYR A 165 -3.64 16.08 -8.39
CA TYR A 165 -2.97 16.72 -9.52
C TYR A 165 -2.74 15.76 -10.70
N ILE A 166 -2.34 14.52 -10.41
CA ILE A 166 -2.21 13.48 -11.43
C ILE A 166 -3.58 13.21 -12.09
N GLU A 167 -4.65 13.13 -11.31
CA GLU A 167 -6.02 12.99 -11.82
C GLU A 167 -6.39 14.14 -12.77
N GLU A 168 -6.10 15.39 -12.38
CA GLU A 168 -6.34 16.58 -13.21
C GLU A 168 -5.56 16.52 -14.53
N LEU A 169 -4.28 16.14 -14.49
CA LEU A 169 -3.47 15.98 -15.70
C LEU A 169 -4.02 14.90 -16.64
N PHE A 170 -4.55 13.79 -16.11
CA PHE A 170 -5.20 12.77 -16.94
C PHE A 170 -6.51 13.28 -17.57
N VAL A 171 -7.31 14.05 -16.83
CA VAL A 171 -8.54 14.67 -17.36
C VAL A 171 -8.21 15.66 -18.49
N GLU A 172 -7.11 16.42 -18.35
CA GLU A 172 -6.62 17.35 -19.39
C GLU A 172 -5.93 16.65 -20.58
N GLY A 173 -5.77 15.32 -20.53
CA GLY A 173 -5.08 14.55 -21.57
C GLY A 173 -3.55 14.67 -21.54
N LEU A 174 -2.98 15.25 -20.48
CA LEU A 174 -1.53 15.42 -20.28
C LEU A 174 -0.88 14.16 -19.70
N ILE A 175 -1.04 13.04 -20.40
CA ILE A 175 -0.67 11.69 -19.96
C ILE A 175 0.82 11.59 -19.61
N GLU A 176 1.71 12.03 -20.50
CA GLU A 176 3.16 11.93 -20.29
C GLU A 176 3.61 12.68 -19.04
N LYS A 177 3.04 13.87 -18.79
CA LYS A 177 3.34 14.69 -17.60
C LYS A 177 2.85 13.99 -16.32
N ALA A 178 1.65 13.40 -16.34
CA ALA A 178 1.12 12.63 -15.23
C ALA A 178 2.02 11.43 -14.89
N LEU A 179 2.44 10.68 -15.92
CA LEU A 179 3.34 9.54 -15.77
C LEU A 179 4.71 9.93 -15.21
N GLN A 180 5.31 11.03 -15.65
CA GLN A 180 6.58 11.54 -15.10
C GLN A 180 6.48 11.85 -13.60
N ILE A 181 5.37 12.42 -13.16
CA ILE A 181 5.13 12.73 -11.74
C ILE A 181 4.98 11.43 -10.94
N ILE A 182 4.24 10.44 -11.45
CA ILE A 182 4.09 9.14 -10.81
C ILE A 182 5.45 8.46 -10.61
N ILE A 183 6.30 8.43 -11.64
CA ILE A 183 7.66 7.89 -11.54
C ILE A 183 8.41 8.61 -10.41
N LYS A 184 8.38 9.95 -10.41
CA LYS A 184 9.09 10.76 -9.41
C LYS A 184 8.59 10.52 -7.98
N VAL A 185 7.30 10.28 -7.81
CA VAL A 185 6.69 10.01 -6.49
C VAL A 185 7.10 8.63 -6.00
N LEU A 186 7.02 7.60 -6.87
CA LEU A 186 7.30 6.22 -6.51
C LEU A 186 8.79 5.88 -6.42
N SER A 187 9.64 6.55 -7.21
CA SER A 187 11.11 6.44 -7.07
C SER A 187 11.58 6.94 -5.71
N ASN A 188 10.86 7.90 -5.15
CA ASN A 188 11.18 8.55 -3.90
C ASN A 188 10.44 7.97 -2.70
N CYS A 189 9.42 7.14 -2.90
CA CYS A 189 8.62 6.61 -1.80
C CYS A 189 9.37 5.47 -1.07
N PRO A 190 9.61 5.58 0.25
CA PRO A 190 10.30 4.56 1.05
C PRO A 190 9.58 3.21 1.06
N TYR A 191 8.24 3.27 1.03
CA TYR A 191 7.38 2.11 0.96
C TYR A 191 7.15 1.81 -0.51
N LYS A 192 8.03 1.01 -1.12
CA LYS A 192 7.80 0.40 -2.43
C LYS A 192 6.65 -0.62 -2.34
N GLY A 193 5.45 -0.15 -2.04
CA GLY A 193 4.21 -0.81 -2.44
C GLY A 193 4.00 -0.49 -3.91
N GLY A 194 4.87 -1.03 -4.77
CA GLY A 194 4.73 -0.86 -6.21
C GLY A 194 3.39 -1.42 -6.68
N GLY A 195 2.81 -0.79 -7.69
CA GLY A 195 1.74 -1.43 -8.43
C GLY A 195 2.15 -2.75 -9.03
N ILE A 196 1.16 -3.60 -9.23
CA ILE A 196 1.35 -4.90 -9.85
C ILE A 196 1.99 -4.64 -11.23
N GLY A 197 3.24 -5.08 -11.40
CA GLY A 197 3.91 -5.15 -12.71
C GLY A 197 4.65 -3.89 -13.19
N VAL A 198 4.93 -2.88 -12.36
CA VAL A 198 5.66 -1.68 -12.80
C VAL A 198 7.05 -1.57 -12.17
N ASP A 199 8.09 -1.68 -12.99
CA ASP A 199 9.49 -1.38 -12.62
C ASP A 199 9.78 0.11 -12.81
N TYR A 200 9.46 0.92 -11.80
CA TYR A 200 9.62 2.38 -11.84
C TYR A 200 11.07 2.85 -11.99
N THR A 201 12.06 1.95 -11.89
CA THR A 201 13.47 2.30 -12.15
C THR A 201 13.78 2.42 -13.65
N LYS A 202 12.91 1.87 -14.51
CA LYS A 202 13.06 1.88 -15.98
C LYS A 202 12.09 2.83 -16.69
N GLY A 203 11.28 3.56 -15.93
CA GLY A 203 10.22 4.41 -16.46
C GLY A 203 9.00 3.61 -16.94
N PHE A 204 8.07 4.30 -17.60
CA PHE A 204 6.90 3.65 -18.20
C PHE A 204 7.25 3.11 -19.58
N ASP A 205 7.03 1.82 -19.81
CA ASP A 205 7.20 1.22 -21.13
C ASP A 205 5.97 1.47 -22.04
N GLU A 206 6.08 1.11 -23.33
CA GLU A 206 4.99 1.25 -24.29
C GLU A 206 3.74 0.45 -23.88
N ASN A 207 3.93 -0.68 -23.18
CA ASN A 207 2.83 -1.52 -22.71
C ASN A 207 2.01 -0.82 -21.64
N GLN A 208 2.67 -0.23 -20.64
CA GLN A 208 2.02 0.49 -19.55
C GLN A 208 1.33 1.76 -20.05
N SER A 209 1.97 2.51 -20.95
CA SER A 209 1.35 3.67 -21.61
C SER A 209 0.11 3.24 -22.41
N GLY A 210 0.16 2.08 -23.06
CA GLY A 210 -0.98 1.48 -23.76
C GLY A 210 -2.14 1.09 -22.84
N ILE A 211 -1.86 0.49 -21.68
CA ILE A 211 -2.87 0.17 -20.66
C ILE A 211 -3.55 1.44 -20.15
N VAL A 212 -2.76 2.47 -19.82
CA VAL A 212 -3.27 3.77 -19.36
C VAL A 212 -4.22 4.38 -20.39
N ASN A 213 -3.80 4.44 -21.66
CA ASN A 213 -4.65 4.94 -22.75
C ASN A 213 -5.95 4.15 -22.87
N ASN A 214 -5.90 2.82 -22.76
CA ASN A 214 -7.10 1.99 -22.83
C ASN A 214 -8.07 2.22 -21.67
N ILE A 215 -7.57 2.48 -20.45
CA ILE A 215 -8.43 2.84 -19.32
C ILE A 215 -9.08 4.21 -19.58
N LEU A 216 -8.30 5.21 -20.03
CA LEU A 216 -8.78 6.56 -20.35
C LEU A 216 -9.76 6.59 -21.53
N GLN A 217 -9.76 5.58 -22.40
CA GLN A 217 -10.68 5.44 -23.52
C GLN A 217 -11.81 4.42 -23.26
N SER A 218 -11.82 3.77 -22.10
CA SER A 218 -12.75 2.68 -21.82
C SER A 218 -14.21 3.14 -21.88
N THR A 219 -14.99 2.53 -22.78
CA THR A 219 -16.44 2.74 -22.88
C THR A 219 -17.23 1.96 -21.84
N TYR A 220 -16.59 1.04 -21.12
CA TYR A 220 -17.24 0.24 -20.08
C TYR A 220 -17.89 1.13 -19.02
N LEU A 221 -17.22 2.20 -18.61
CA LEU A 221 -17.75 3.14 -17.61
C LEU A 221 -19.02 3.83 -18.10
N LYS A 222 -19.00 4.33 -19.33
CA LYS A 222 -20.14 5.00 -19.98
C LYS A 222 -21.35 4.08 -20.14
N ASN A 223 -21.12 2.79 -20.36
CA ASN A 223 -22.19 1.83 -20.58
C ASN A 223 -22.83 1.32 -19.28
N ASN A 224 -22.06 1.30 -18.18
CA ASN A 224 -22.47 0.69 -16.91
C ASN A 224 -22.73 1.71 -15.78
N ILE A 225 -22.33 2.98 -15.95
CA ILE A 225 -22.66 4.07 -15.03
C ILE A 225 -23.30 5.21 -15.83
N ASN A 226 -24.40 5.74 -15.29
CA ASN A 226 -25.13 6.87 -15.85
C ASN A 226 -24.46 8.21 -15.48
N LEU A 227 -23.20 8.39 -15.84
CA LEU A 227 -22.44 9.62 -15.65
C LEU A 227 -22.40 10.43 -16.96
N ASN A 228 -22.28 11.75 -16.85
CA ASN A 228 -21.96 12.58 -18.00
C ASN A 228 -20.49 12.34 -18.46
N GLU A 229 -20.09 12.89 -19.61
CA GLU A 229 -18.74 12.62 -20.15
C GLU A 229 -17.62 13.20 -19.26
N GLU A 230 -17.86 14.34 -18.61
CA GLU A 230 -16.90 14.97 -17.70
C GLU A 230 -16.66 14.11 -16.45
N GLU A 231 -17.74 13.62 -15.84
CA GLU A 231 -17.72 12.71 -14.70
C GLU A 231 -17.07 11.37 -15.06
N ASN A 232 -17.37 10.83 -16.24
CA ASN A 232 -16.69 9.63 -16.75
C ASN A 232 -15.18 9.86 -16.89
N ASN A 233 -14.74 10.98 -17.46
CA ASN A 233 -13.32 11.29 -17.61
C ASN A 233 -12.61 11.41 -16.26
N LYS A 234 -13.24 12.08 -15.28
CA LYS A 234 -12.74 12.13 -13.90
C LYS A 234 -12.61 10.72 -13.31
N LEU A 235 -13.62 9.86 -13.48
CA LEU A 235 -13.59 8.49 -12.98
C LEU A 235 -12.47 7.65 -13.64
N ARG A 236 -12.27 7.78 -14.96
CA ARG A 236 -11.14 7.12 -15.66
C ARG A 236 -9.80 7.58 -15.11
N ALA A 237 -9.61 8.89 -14.92
CA ALA A 237 -8.38 9.47 -14.38
C ALA A 237 -8.07 8.95 -12.97
N ILE A 238 -9.10 8.84 -12.11
CA ILE A 238 -8.98 8.24 -10.77
C ILE A 238 -8.55 6.77 -10.89
N ILE A 239 -9.22 5.97 -11.71
CA ILE A 239 -8.90 4.55 -11.89
C ILE A 239 -7.44 4.37 -12.34
N VAL A 240 -6.99 5.13 -13.34
CA VAL A 240 -5.60 5.11 -13.81
C VAL A 240 -4.62 5.48 -12.69
N THR A 241 -4.87 6.59 -12.00
CA THR A 241 -4.00 7.06 -10.90
C THR A 241 -3.83 5.98 -9.84
N HIS A 242 -4.92 5.31 -9.45
CA HIS A 242 -4.90 4.26 -8.44
C HIS A 242 -4.23 2.97 -8.94
N TYR A 243 -4.51 2.58 -10.19
CA TYR A 243 -3.83 1.45 -10.82
C TYR A 243 -2.31 1.63 -10.80
N LEU A 244 -1.85 2.82 -11.17
CA LEU A 244 -0.43 3.14 -11.27
C LEU A 244 0.27 3.33 -9.91
N LEU A 245 -0.42 3.87 -8.91
CA LEU A 245 0.18 4.12 -7.59
C LEU A 245 0.11 2.92 -6.65
N SER A 246 -0.98 2.13 -6.67
CA SER A 246 -1.16 0.88 -5.89
C SER A 246 -0.61 0.91 -4.45
N LEU A 247 -0.72 2.06 -3.79
CA LEU A 247 -0.24 2.23 -2.42
C LEU A 247 -1.13 1.42 -1.49
N LYS A 248 -0.58 0.31 -0.98
CA LYS A 248 -1.27 -0.71 -0.16
C LYS A 248 -2.05 -0.16 1.06
N SER A 249 -1.77 1.07 1.49
CA SER A 249 -2.38 1.72 2.65
C SER A 249 -3.43 2.80 2.32
N ILE A 250 -3.64 3.15 1.05
CA ILE A 250 -4.60 4.20 0.61
C ILE A 250 -5.82 3.59 -0.11
N HIS A 251 -5.77 2.27 -0.35
CA HIS A 251 -6.63 1.43 -1.17
C HIS A 251 -8.17 1.51 -1.07
N SER A 252 -8.75 2.35 -0.23
CA SER A 252 -10.19 2.30 0.03
C SER A 252 -10.82 3.69 -0.08
N SER A 253 -10.37 4.68 0.71
CA SER A 253 -11.20 5.86 0.95
C SER A 253 -11.52 6.74 -0.27
N SER A 254 -10.59 7.07 -1.17
CA SER A 254 -10.85 8.05 -2.26
C SER A 254 -11.71 7.51 -3.40
N ILE A 255 -11.43 6.29 -3.87
CA ILE A 255 -12.28 5.59 -4.85
C ILE A 255 -13.63 5.28 -4.22
N GLU A 256 -13.66 4.75 -2.98
CA GLU A 256 -14.91 4.44 -2.29
C GLU A 256 -15.73 5.70 -2.03
N GLU A 257 -15.13 6.81 -1.58
CA GLU A 257 -15.82 8.09 -1.34
C GLU A 257 -16.44 8.63 -2.63
N LYS A 258 -15.68 8.67 -3.74
CA LYS A 258 -16.22 9.12 -5.03
C LYS A 258 -17.24 8.14 -5.61
N ILE A 259 -17.07 6.83 -5.43
CA ILE A 259 -18.07 5.85 -5.88
C ILE A 259 -19.34 5.87 -5.03
N ILE A 260 -19.23 6.13 -3.72
CA ILE A 260 -20.37 6.40 -2.83
C ILE A 260 -21.08 7.70 -3.27
N GLU A 261 -20.34 8.73 -3.69
CA GLU A 261 -20.91 9.94 -4.28
C GLU A 261 -21.73 9.63 -5.55
N PHE A 262 -21.26 8.69 -6.37
CA PHE A 262 -21.96 8.25 -7.58
C PHE A 262 -22.94 7.08 -7.37
N LYS A 263 -23.25 6.68 -6.13
CA LYS A 263 -24.01 5.46 -5.80
C LYS A 263 -25.36 5.36 -6.52
N GLU A 264 -26.04 6.48 -6.75
CA GLU A 264 -27.35 6.55 -7.42
C GLU A 264 -27.26 6.37 -8.95
N ASN A 265 -26.06 6.49 -9.51
CA ASN A 265 -25.81 6.45 -10.96
C ASN A 265 -25.32 5.08 -11.45
N PHE A 266 -25.04 4.12 -10.56
CA PHE A 266 -24.63 2.78 -10.95
C PHE A 266 -25.80 1.98 -11.48
N ARG A 267 -25.69 1.49 -12.72
CA ARG A 267 -26.63 0.51 -13.29
C ARG A 267 -26.34 -0.92 -12.78
N CYS A 268 -25.89 -1.04 -11.53
CA CYS A 268 -25.61 -2.31 -10.87
C CYS A 268 -26.85 -2.88 -10.17
N SER A 269 -28.06 -2.57 -10.65
CA SER A 269 -29.31 -3.10 -10.08
C SER A 269 -29.25 -4.61 -9.94
N ILE A 270 -28.78 -5.34 -10.95
CA ILE A 270 -28.70 -6.82 -10.88
C ILE A 270 -27.74 -7.34 -9.79
N ILE A 271 -26.65 -6.62 -9.48
CA ILE A 271 -25.69 -7.03 -8.43
C ILE A 271 -26.23 -6.64 -7.05
N ILE A 272 -26.75 -5.42 -6.93
CA ILE A 272 -27.37 -4.91 -5.71
C ILE A 272 -28.59 -5.77 -5.36
N ASP A 273 -29.49 -6.01 -6.31
CA ASP A 273 -30.67 -6.87 -6.16
C ASP A 273 -30.29 -8.30 -5.75
N LYS A 274 -29.17 -8.85 -6.26
CA LYS A 274 -28.67 -10.18 -5.85
C LYS A 274 -28.01 -10.18 -4.48
N LEU A 275 -27.25 -9.14 -4.11
CA LEU A 275 -26.65 -9.00 -2.79
C LEU A 275 -27.72 -8.77 -1.72
N LEU A 276 -28.82 -8.10 -2.07
CA LEU A 276 -29.97 -7.86 -1.20
C LEU A 276 -30.91 -9.07 -1.11
N GLN A 277 -30.91 -9.98 -2.09
CA GLN A 277 -31.77 -11.18 -2.10
C GLN A 277 -31.48 -12.18 -0.97
N ASP A 278 -30.24 -12.21 -0.47
CA ASP A 278 -29.81 -13.11 0.61
C ASP A 278 -29.98 -12.50 2.02
N ILE A 279 -30.45 -11.25 2.12
CA ILE A 279 -30.62 -10.56 3.41
C ILE A 279 -32.09 -10.59 3.81
N THR A 280 -32.41 -11.38 4.82
CA THR A 280 -33.79 -11.61 5.30
C THR A 280 -34.37 -10.44 6.10
N GLU A 281 -33.53 -9.56 6.66
CA GLU A 281 -33.97 -8.43 7.49
C GLU A 281 -33.32 -7.10 7.03
N PRO A 282 -34.12 -6.12 6.57
CA PRO A 282 -33.59 -4.88 5.97
C PRO A 282 -32.90 -3.93 6.96
N GLU A 283 -33.06 -4.16 8.27
CA GLU A 283 -32.51 -3.30 9.34
C GLU A 283 -31.01 -3.54 9.59
N ASP A 284 -30.47 -4.69 9.16
CA ASP A 284 -29.05 -5.05 9.32
C ASP A 284 -28.19 -4.73 8.09
N ILE A 285 -28.78 -4.13 7.05
CA ILE A 285 -28.09 -3.87 5.78
C ILE A 285 -27.16 -2.67 5.93
N ASN A 286 -25.86 -2.94 6.06
CA ASN A 286 -24.84 -1.91 5.92
C ASN A 286 -24.62 -1.57 4.44
N TYR A 287 -25.50 -0.72 3.91
CA TYR A 287 -25.43 -0.25 2.52
C TYR A 287 -24.07 0.34 2.16
N THR A 288 -23.36 0.96 3.11
CA THR A 288 -22.03 1.54 2.87
C THR A 288 -21.03 0.47 2.45
N GLU A 289 -20.98 -0.67 3.14
CA GLU A 289 -20.08 -1.77 2.79
C GLU A 289 -20.46 -2.41 1.45
N ILE A 290 -21.76 -2.55 1.16
CA ILE A 290 -22.24 -3.04 -0.15
C ILE A 290 -21.77 -2.12 -1.28
N TYR A 291 -21.87 -0.80 -1.11
CA TYR A 291 -21.39 0.15 -2.12
C TYR A 291 -19.87 0.13 -2.28
N LYS A 292 -19.10 -0.08 -1.20
CA LYS A 292 -17.65 -0.28 -1.28
C LYS A 292 -17.28 -1.55 -2.05
N ASP A 293 -17.98 -2.65 -1.83
CA ASP A 293 -17.73 -3.87 -2.58
C ASP A 293 -18.09 -3.70 -4.06
N CYS A 294 -19.23 -3.09 -4.37
CA CYS A 294 -19.58 -2.70 -5.74
C CYS A 294 -18.50 -1.82 -6.38
N ALA A 295 -17.94 -0.85 -5.64
CA ALA A 295 -16.86 0.02 -6.09
C ALA A 295 -15.60 -0.76 -6.49
N ARG A 296 -15.18 -1.70 -5.63
CA ARG A 296 -13.99 -2.54 -5.84
C ARG A 296 -14.19 -3.48 -7.03
N ILE A 297 -15.37 -4.10 -7.11
CA ILE A 297 -15.77 -4.95 -8.23
C ILE A 297 -15.69 -4.19 -9.55
N PHE A 298 -16.21 -2.98 -9.55
CA PHE A 298 -16.30 -2.14 -10.73
C PHE A 298 -14.92 -1.62 -11.18
N TYR A 299 -14.10 -1.16 -10.24
CA TYR A 299 -12.69 -0.79 -10.47
C TYR A 299 -11.92 -1.93 -11.14
N ASN A 300 -11.96 -3.13 -10.53
CA ASN A 300 -11.24 -4.30 -11.04
C ASN A 300 -11.74 -4.69 -12.44
N SER A 301 -13.06 -4.62 -12.66
CA SER A 301 -13.68 -4.89 -13.96
C SER A 301 -13.18 -3.95 -15.05
N ALA A 302 -13.18 -2.64 -14.80
CA ALA A 302 -12.74 -1.64 -15.76
C ALA A 302 -11.24 -1.76 -16.09
N VAL A 303 -10.40 -2.00 -15.08
CA VAL A 303 -8.96 -2.24 -15.26
C VAL A 303 -8.72 -3.51 -16.06
N HIS A 304 -9.36 -4.63 -15.70
CA HIS A 304 -9.19 -5.90 -16.41
C HIS A 304 -9.63 -5.80 -17.87
N GLU A 305 -10.77 -5.16 -18.17
CA GLU A 305 -11.20 -4.98 -19.55
C GLU A 305 -10.20 -4.13 -20.37
N ALA A 306 -9.74 -3.01 -19.82
CA ALA A 306 -8.78 -2.13 -20.49
C ALA A 306 -7.42 -2.83 -20.75
N VAL A 307 -6.91 -3.57 -19.77
CA VAL A 307 -5.71 -4.39 -19.90
C VAL A 307 -5.90 -5.48 -20.98
N ASN A 308 -7.04 -6.16 -20.97
CA ASN A 308 -7.35 -7.24 -21.91
C ASN A 308 -7.70 -6.74 -23.33
N ASN A 309 -8.08 -5.48 -23.49
CA ASN A 309 -8.28 -4.83 -24.79
C ASN A 309 -6.95 -4.41 -25.45
N TYR A 310 -5.85 -4.29 -24.69
CA TYR A 310 -4.53 -3.99 -25.25
C TYR A 310 -3.99 -5.18 -26.05
N ASN A 311 -3.92 -6.36 -25.42
CA ASN A 311 -3.75 -7.70 -26.02
C ASN A 311 -3.53 -8.68 -24.85
N LEU A 312 -4.43 -9.63 -24.62
CA LEU A 312 -4.27 -10.64 -23.54
C LEU A 312 -2.92 -11.38 -23.67
N SER A 313 -2.45 -11.58 -24.91
CA SER A 313 -1.15 -12.18 -25.21
C SER A 313 0.03 -11.34 -24.70
N THR A 314 -0.11 -10.02 -24.60
CA THR A 314 0.93 -9.12 -24.06
C THR A 314 0.89 -9.12 -22.53
N TYR A 315 -0.29 -9.06 -21.93
CA TYR A 315 -0.44 -9.16 -20.47
C TYR A 315 0.14 -10.47 -19.92
N LEU A 316 -0.10 -11.60 -20.61
CA LEU A 316 0.44 -12.90 -20.22
C LEU A 316 1.96 -13.02 -20.44
N LYS A 317 2.60 -12.10 -21.17
CA LYS A 317 4.07 -12.04 -21.30
C LYS A 317 4.75 -11.26 -20.18
N ASP A 318 3.98 -10.71 -19.24
CA ASP A 318 4.55 -10.08 -18.05
C ASP A 318 5.43 -11.10 -17.29
N PRO A 319 6.61 -10.69 -16.78
CA PRO A 319 7.53 -11.55 -16.03
C PRO A 319 6.88 -12.37 -14.93
N VAL A 320 5.84 -11.86 -14.28
CA VAL A 320 5.09 -12.58 -13.23
C VAL A 320 4.45 -13.88 -13.75
N TYR A 321 4.14 -13.95 -15.04
CA TYR A 321 3.53 -15.11 -15.67
C TYR A 321 4.51 -15.93 -16.53
N ASN A 322 5.77 -15.52 -16.67
CA ASN A 322 6.70 -16.11 -17.66
C ASN A 322 7.03 -17.58 -17.42
N ASP A 323 7.08 -18.01 -16.17
CA ASP A 323 7.45 -19.38 -15.81
C ASP A 323 6.28 -20.38 -15.83
N TYR A 324 5.08 -19.92 -16.18
CA TYR A 324 3.85 -20.71 -16.08
C TYR A 324 3.28 -21.04 -17.45
N SER A 325 3.03 -22.33 -17.70
CA SER A 325 2.34 -22.82 -18.90
C SER A 325 0.82 -22.76 -18.79
N ILE A 326 0.30 -22.65 -17.57
CA ILE A 326 -1.14 -22.65 -17.27
C ILE A 326 -1.52 -21.34 -16.58
N ILE A 327 -2.63 -20.76 -17.02
CA ILE A 327 -3.29 -19.61 -16.40
C ILE A 327 -4.59 -20.09 -15.75
N ASN A 328 -4.69 -19.87 -14.45
CA ASN A 328 -5.92 -20.08 -13.70
C ASN A 328 -6.76 -18.81 -13.73
N ILE A 329 -8.06 -18.96 -14.02
CA ILE A 329 -9.04 -17.92 -13.69
C ILE A 329 -9.68 -18.31 -12.37
N PHE A 330 -9.35 -17.57 -11.33
CA PHE A 330 -9.96 -17.73 -10.02
C PHE A 330 -11.25 -16.89 -9.95
N PRO A 331 -12.33 -17.48 -9.44
CA PRO A 331 -13.53 -16.73 -9.12
C PRO A 331 -13.23 -15.85 -7.89
N GLY A 332 -13.52 -14.56 -7.96
CA GLY A 332 -13.29 -13.71 -6.79
C GLY A 332 -14.24 -13.93 -5.63
N ASN A 333 -15.27 -14.76 -5.83
CA ASN A 333 -16.05 -15.36 -4.77
C ASN A 333 -16.41 -16.80 -5.18
N THR A 334 -16.14 -17.77 -4.31
CA THR A 334 -16.48 -19.19 -4.50
C THR A 334 -17.99 -19.44 -4.63
N SER A 335 -18.82 -18.50 -4.18
CA SER A 335 -20.29 -18.54 -4.33
C SER A 335 -20.82 -17.61 -5.43
N CYS A 336 -19.97 -17.10 -6.33
CA CYS A 336 -20.45 -16.22 -7.39
C CYS A 336 -21.40 -16.97 -8.35
N ASN A 337 -22.68 -16.61 -8.30
CA ASN A 337 -23.74 -17.21 -9.12
C ASN A 337 -23.54 -17.03 -10.65
N LEU A 338 -22.66 -16.12 -11.08
CA LEU A 338 -22.35 -15.86 -12.48
C LEU A 338 -21.22 -16.75 -13.03
N CYS A 339 -20.12 -16.91 -12.28
CA CYS A 339 -18.99 -17.76 -12.69
C CYS A 339 -18.97 -19.15 -12.01
N LYS A 340 -19.96 -19.44 -11.17
CA LYS A 340 -20.18 -20.70 -10.43
C LYS A 340 -19.02 -21.11 -9.51
N GLY A 341 -18.10 -20.21 -9.19
CA GLY A 341 -16.99 -20.53 -8.29
C GLY A 341 -15.99 -21.56 -8.85
N ILE A 342 -15.99 -21.82 -10.15
CA ILE A 342 -15.13 -22.85 -10.75
C ILE A 342 -13.80 -22.24 -11.18
N ILE A 343 -12.71 -22.69 -10.57
CA ILE A 343 -11.35 -22.39 -11.07
C ILE A 343 -11.21 -23.05 -12.44
N THR A 344 -11.03 -22.24 -13.47
CA THR A 344 -10.87 -22.74 -14.83
C THR A 344 -9.42 -22.56 -15.26
N LYS A 345 -8.81 -23.64 -15.78
CA LYS A 345 -7.43 -23.66 -16.23
C LYS A 345 -7.38 -23.46 -17.74
N TYR A 346 -6.43 -22.65 -18.19
CA TYR A 346 -6.20 -22.43 -19.61
C TYR A 346 -4.72 -22.55 -19.97
N ASP A 347 -4.46 -23.04 -21.17
CA ASP A 347 -3.11 -23.11 -21.72
C ASP A 347 -2.66 -21.72 -22.19
N LYS A 348 -1.58 -21.22 -21.60
CA LYS A 348 -0.99 -19.91 -21.91
C LYS A 348 -0.51 -19.84 -23.37
N SER A 349 -0.09 -20.96 -23.96
CA SER A 349 0.38 -21.02 -25.34
C SER A 349 -0.72 -20.73 -26.37
N ASN A 350 -1.98 -20.76 -25.94
CA ASN A 350 -3.14 -20.39 -26.75
C ASN A 350 -3.95 -19.24 -26.11
N PRO A 351 -3.42 -17.99 -26.12
CA PRO A 351 -4.08 -16.84 -25.48
C PRO A 351 -5.50 -16.58 -26.00
N SER A 352 -5.79 -16.90 -27.26
CA SER A 352 -7.12 -16.78 -27.87
C SER A 352 -8.19 -17.66 -27.21
N SER A 353 -7.80 -18.74 -26.54
CA SER A 353 -8.73 -19.63 -25.81
C SER A 353 -9.05 -19.13 -24.40
N ILE A 354 -8.29 -18.17 -23.89
CA ILE A 354 -8.44 -17.62 -22.54
C ILE A 354 -9.50 -16.52 -22.60
N PRO A 355 -10.61 -16.64 -21.86
CA PRO A 355 -11.64 -15.62 -21.87
C PRO A 355 -11.11 -14.35 -21.20
N LYS A 356 -11.48 -13.21 -21.78
CA LYS A 356 -11.20 -11.89 -21.19
C LYS A 356 -12.00 -11.71 -19.90
N LEU A 357 -11.40 -11.03 -18.93
CA LEU A 357 -12.05 -10.63 -17.69
C LEU A 357 -12.40 -9.14 -17.72
N PRO A 358 -13.49 -8.73 -17.03
CA PRO A 358 -14.46 -9.58 -16.35
C PRO A 358 -15.38 -10.32 -17.34
N LYS A 359 -15.80 -11.56 -17.03
CA LYS A 359 -16.73 -12.33 -17.89
C LYS A 359 -18.14 -11.72 -17.94
N TYR A 360 -18.52 -11.01 -16.87
CA TYR A 360 -19.83 -10.38 -16.67
C TYR A 360 -19.65 -9.08 -15.90
N PRO A 361 -20.55 -8.09 -16.05
CA PRO A 361 -20.58 -6.94 -15.15
C PRO A 361 -20.66 -7.43 -13.71
N GLY A 362 -19.66 -7.11 -12.89
CA GLY A 362 -19.64 -7.55 -11.49
C GLY A 362 -18.70 -8.71 -11.13
N CYS A 363 -18.00 -9.34 -12.09
CA CYS A 363 -17.07 -10.45 -11.80
C CYS A 363 -15.81 -9.90 -11.10
N LEU A 364 -15.45 -10.47 -9.94
CA LEU A 364 -14.13 -10.28 -9.31
C LEU A 364 -13.10 -11.30 -9.79
N CYS A 365 -13.33 -11.86 -10.97
CA CYS A 365 -12.55 -12.97 -11.46
C CYS A 365 -11.16 -12.44 -11.85
N TRP A 366 -10.09 -13.10 -11.39
CA TRP A 366 -8.72 -12.67 -11.67
C TRP A 366 -7.90 -13.80 -12.29
N TYR A 367 -6.87 -13.41 -13.05
CA TYR A 367 -5.86 -14.34 -13.56
C TYR A 367 -4.81 -14.61 -12.47
N SER A 368 -4.43 -15.87 -12.31
CA SER A 368 -3.30 -16.28 -11.47
C SER A 368 -2.46 -17.30 -12.22
N PRO A 369 -1.13 -17.27 -12.05
CA PRO A 369 -0.31 -18.42 -12.40
C PRO A 369 -0.71 -19.64 -11.55
N GLU A 370 -0.38 -20.85 -12.03
CA GLU A 370 -0.56 -22.11 -11.28
C GLU A 370 0.54 -22.37 -10.25
#